data_AF-A0A2S3X522-F1
#
_entry.id   AF-A0A2S3X522-F1
#
_cell.length_a   1.000
_cell.length_b   1.000
_cell.length_c   1.000
_cell.angle_alpha   90.00
_cell.angle_beta   90.00
_cell.angle_gamma   90.00
#
_symmetry.space_group_name_H-M   'P 1'
#
loop_
_entity.id
_entity.type
_entity.pdbx_description
1 polymer ?
#
loop_
_entity_poly.entity_id
_entity_poly.type
_entity_poly.pdbx_seq_one_letter_code
_entity_poly.pdbx_strand_id
1 'polypeptide(L)' 'MREDHKAQLTKATEGLHYCDLILTAQEARDLQALVQELQATGKHPGLSGVFRTILEETWSGDEPWPTISSPSKPELD' A
#
# COMPACT_ATOMS: atom_id res chain seq x y z
N MET A 1 -18.29 -20.22 -1.84
CA MET A 1 -17.92 -18.83 -2.22
C MET A 1 -17.07 -18.13 -1.16
N ARG A 2 -17.60 -17.73 0.02
CA ARG A 2 -16.80 -17.02 1.04
C ARG A 2 -15.79 -17.92 1.77
N GLU A 3 -16.15 -19.18 2.02
CA GLU A 3 -15.25 -20.17 2.64
C GLU A 3 -14.09 -20.58 1.73
N ASP A 4 -14.34 -20.71 0.42
CA ASP A 4 -13.29 -20.98 -0.57
C ASP A 4 -12.23 -19.88 -0.61
N HIS A 5 -12.66 -18.62 -0.44
CA HIS A 5 -11.77 -17.47 -0.46
C HIS A 5 -10.86 -17.44 0.77
N LYS A 6 -11.41 -17.75 1.95
CA LYS A 6 -10.64 -17.85 3.20
C LYS A 6 -9.62 -19.00 3.16
N ALA A 7 -9.98 -20.15 2.58
CA ALA A 7 -9.07 -21.28 2.43
C ALA A 7 -7.92 -20.98 1.46
N GLN A 8 -8.22 -20.27 0.35
CA GLN A 8 -7.20 -19.82 -0.60
C GLN A 8 -6.26 -18.79 0.02
N LEU A 9 -6.79 -17.82 0.77
CA LEU A 9 -6.00 -16.86 1.53
C LEU A 9 -5.09 -17.58 2.53
N THR A 10 -5.63 -18.50 3.33
CA THR A 10 -4.86 -19.25 4.34
C THR A 10 -3.71 -20.04 3.73
N LYS A 11 -3.92 -20.65 2.56
CA LYS A 11 -2.87 -21.38 1.84
C LYS A 11 -1.85 -20.44 1.19
N ALA A 12 -2.30 -19.32 0.63
CA ALA A 12 -1.42 -18.32 0.04
C ALA A 12 -0.57 -17.58 1.08
N THR A 13 -1.04 -17.52 2.33
CA THR A 13 -0.35 -16.86 3.44
C THR A 13 0.28 -17.85 4.43
N GLU A 14 0.39 -19.12 4.07
CA GLU A 14 1.03 -20.14 4.90
C GLU A 14 2.51 -19.79 5.14
N GLY A 15 2.91 -19.71 6.41
CA GLY A 15 4.26 -19.27 6.80
C GLY A 15 4.45 -17.75 6.89
N LEU A 16 3.41 -16.96 6.64
CA LEU A 16 3.41 -15.51 6.86
C LEU A 16 2.73 -15.18 8.21
N HIS A 17 3.28 -14.19 8.93
CA HIS A 17 2.63 -13.63 10.11
C HIS A 17 1.73 -12.47 9.71
N TYR A 18 0.44 -12.57 10.02
CA TYR A 18 -0.49 -11.47 9.88
C TYR A 18 -0.28 -10.50 11.06
N CYS A 19 0.10 -9.27 10.77
CA CYS A 19 0.24 -8.20 11.75
C CYS A 19 -0.80 -7.14 11.47
N ASP A 20 -1.81 -7.02 12.33
CA ASP A 20 -2.67 -5.84 12.34
C ASP A 20 -1.80 -4.64 12.70
N LEU A 21 -1.57 -3.76 11.73
CA LEU A 21 -0.83 -2.53 11.90
C LEU A 21 -1.80 -1.45 12.37
N ILE A 22 -1.62 -1.02 13.62
CA ILE A 22 -2.30 0.16 14.14
C ILE A 22 -1.27 1.29 14.12
N LEU A 23 -1.56 2.33 13.35
CA LEU A 23 -0.70 3.51 13.22
C LEU A 23 -1.39 4.71 13.87
N THR A 24 -0.61 5.55 14.53
CA THR A 24 -1.04 6.92 14.85
C THR A 24 -1.16 7.75 13.58
N ALA A 25 -1.90 8.86 13.65
CA ALA A 25 -2.03 9.79 12.52
C ALA A 25 -0.67 10.34 12.04
N GLN A 26 0.31 10.47 12.94
CA GLN A 26 1.66 10.92 12.56
C GLN A 26 2.44 9.81 11.84
N GLU A 27 2.44 8.59 12.37
CA GLU A 27 3.11 7.45 11.74
C GLU A 27 2.55 7.15 10.34
N ALA A 28 1.23 7.34 10.16
CA ALA A 28 0.60 7.16 8.87
C ALA A 28 1.01 8.25 7.86
N ARG A 29 1.19 9.50 8.29
CA ARG A 29 1.77 10.58 7.46
C ARG A 29 3.23 10.32 7.11
N ASP A 30 4.01 9.83 8.06
CA ASP A 30 5.42 9.51 7.84
C ASP A 30 5.57 8.35 6.84
N LEU A 31 4.72 7.32 6.96
CA LEU A 31 4.65 6.21 6.01
C LEU A 31 4.24 6.69 4.61
N GLN A 32 3.32 7.65 4.51
CA GLN A 32 2.92 8.26 3.24
C GLN A 32 4.09 9.01 2.58
N ALA A 33 4.85 9.80 3.35
CA ALA A 33 6.03 10.49 2.84
C ALA A 33 7.09 9.50 2.34
N LEU A 34 7.29 8.40 3.07
CA LEU A 34 8.20 7.32 2.65
C LEU A 34 7.76 6.66 1.34
N VAL A 35 6.46 6.39 1.16
CA VAL A 35 5.92 5.86 -0.10
C VAL A 35 6.23 6.80 -1.27
N GLN A 36 6.02 8.12 -1.09
CA GLN A 36 6.29 9.11 -2.12
C GLN A 36 7.78 9.15 -2.49
N GLU A 37 8.68 9.09 -1.50
CA GLU A 37 10.13 9.06 -1.73
C GLU A 37 10.55 7.78 -2.49
N LEU A 38 10.02 6.61 -2.10
CA LEU A 38 10.31 5.36 -2.78
C LEU A 38 9.82 5.36 -4.24
N GLN A 39 8.68 6.00 -4.51
CA GLN A 39 8.15 6.16 -5.88
C GLN A 39 9.00 7.13 -6.70
N ALA A 40 9.37 8.26 -6.13
CA ALA A 40 10.19 9.27 -6.80
C ALA A 40 11.59 8.75 -7.13
N THR A 41 12.17 7.95 -6.23
CA THR A 41 13.50 7.35 -6.45
C THR A 41 13.48 6.18 -7.42
N GLY A 42 12.32 5.57 -7.68
CA GLY A 42 12.17 4.37 -8.49
C GLY A 42 12.88 3.13 -7.91
N LYS A 43 13.37 3.22 -6.67
CA LYS A 43 14.09 2.14 -5.99
C LYS A 43 13.11 1.35 -5.14
N HIS A 44 13.25 0.02 -5.17
CA HIS A 44 12.41 -0.91 -4.41
C HIS A 44 10.89 -0.78 -4.69
N PRO A 45 10.44 -0.99 -5.94
CA PRO A 45 9.02 -0.87 -6.31
C PRO A 45 8.11 -1.80 -5.48
N GLY A 46 8.62 -2.96 -5.05
CA GLY A 46 7.90 -3.86 -4.15
C GLY A 46 7.62 -3.27 -2.77
N LEU A 47 8.58 -2.56 -2.17
CA LEU A 47 8.40 -1.92 -0.85
C LEU A 47 7.40 -0.76 -0.93
N SER A 48 7.49 0.04 -2.00
CA SER A 48 6.52 1.10 -2.25
C SER A 48 5.09 0.56 -2.35
N GLY A 49 4.90 -0.57 -3.05
CA GLY A 49 3.60 -1.23 -3.15
C GLY A 49 3.08 -1.73 -1.80
N VAL A 50 3.92 -2.42 -1.03
CA VAL A 50 3.54 -2.95 0.29
C VAL A 50 3.12 -1.83 1.25
N PHE A 51 3.89 -0.75 1.34
CA PHE A 51 3.56 0.37 2.22
C PHE A 51 2.33 1.15 1.76
N ARG A 52 2.09 1.26 0.45
CA ARG A 52 0.84 1.81 -0.08
C ARG A 52 -0.36 0.95 0.35
N THR A 53 -0.28 -0.37 0.22
CA THR A 53 -1.37 -1.27 0.62
C THR A 53 -1.63 -1.19 2.12
N ILE A 54 -0.59 -1.14 2.96
CA ILE A 54 -0.75 -0.93 4.41
C ILE A 54 -1.49 0.37 4.70
N LEU A 55 -1.14 1.47 4.01
CA LEU A 55 -1.84 2.74 4.18
C LEU A 55 -3.30 2.66 3.73
N GLU A 56 -3.60 2.05 2.59
CA GLU A 56 -4.98 1.89 2.09
C GLU A 56 -5.85 1.04 3.04
N GLU A 57 -5.28 0.03 3.69
CA GLU A 57 -6.00 -0.84 4.64
C GLU A 57 -6.14 -0.24 6.05
N THR A 58 -5.16 0.56 6.50
CA THR A 58 -5.16 1.16 7.84
C THR A 58 -5.83 2.53 7.90
N TRP A 59 -5.88 3.25 6.78
CA TRP A 59 -6.47 4.59 6.72
C TRP A 59 -7.99 4.53 6.50
N SER A 60 -8.73 4.42 7.60
CA SER A 60 -10.21 4.48 7.60
C SER A 60 -10.79 5.91 7.51
N GLY A 61 -9.98 6.91 7.17
CA GLY A 61 -10.44 8.29 7.06
C GLY A 61 -11.10 8.55 5.71
N ASP A 62 -12.28 9.21 5.71
CA ASP A 62 -13.03 9.72 4.55
C ASP A 62 -12.24 10.75 3.70
N GLU A 63 -10.96 10.98 4.03
CA GLU A 63 -10.09 11.92 3.34
C GLU A 63 -9.49 11.21 2.12
N PRO A 64 -9.84 11.62 0.89
CA PRO A 64 -9.36 10.96 -0.30
C PRO A 64 -7.83 11.03 -0.34
N TRP A 65 -7.23 9.89 -0.68
CA TRP A 65 -5.80 9.83 -1.01
C TRP A 65 -5.48 10.98 -1.97
N PRO A 66 -4.44 11.80 -1.71
CA PRO A 66 -4.04 12.79 -2.69
C PRO A 66 -3.71 12.01 -3.95
N THR A 67 -4.50 12.22 -5.01
CA THR A 67 -4.34 11.56 -6.30
C THR A 67 -2.93 11.86 -6.78
N ILE A 68 -2.02 10.91 -6.56
CA ILE A 68 -0.68 10.97 -7.12
C ILE A 68 -0.90 10.66 -8.58
N SER A 69 -1.12 11.71 -9.38
CA SER A 69 -1.16 11.61 -10.83
C SER A 69 0.08 10.86 -11.27
N SER A 70 -0.11 9.65 -11.77
CA SER A 70 0.91 8.92 -12.50
C SER A 70 1.56 9.89 -13.49
N PRO A 71 2.90 9.96 -13.60
CA PRO A 71 3.52 10.78 -14.62
C PRO A 71 2.96 10.32 -15.97
N SER A 72 2.23 11.23 -16.63
CA SER A 72 1.76 11.03 -17.99
C SER A 72 2.95 10.58 -18.83
N LYS A 73 2.81 9.40 -19.42
CA LYS A 73 3.72 8.85 -20.41
C LYS A 73 4.00 9.96 -21.44
N PRO A 74 5.25 10.34 -21.73
CA PRO A 74 5.52 11.28 -22.81
C PRO A 74 5.06 10.61 -24.10
N GLU A 75 4.01 11.18 -24.71
CA GLU A 75 3.60 10.89 -26.07
C GLU A 75 4.72 11.39 -26.97
N LEU A 76 5.40 10.44 -27.62
CA LEU A 76 6.45 10.71 -28.59
C LEU A 76 5.75 10.78 -29.96
N ASP A 77 5.57 11.99 -30.47
CA ASP A 77 5.32 12.27 -31.90
C ASP A 77 6.62 12.79 -32.53
#